data_AF-A0A9D6J987-F1
#
_entry.id   AF-A0A9D6J987-F1
#
_cell.length_a   1.000
_cell.length_b   1.000
_cell.length_c   1.000
_cell.angle_alpha   90.00
_cell.angle_beta   90.00
_cell.angle_gamma   90.00
#
_symmetry.space_group_name_H-M   'P 1'
#
loop_
_entity.id
_entity.type
_entity.pdbx_description
1 polymer ?
#
loop_
_entity_poly.entity_id
_entity_poly.type
_entity_poly.pdbx_seq_one_letter_code
_entity_poly.pdbx_strand_id
1 'polypeptide(L)'
;MAQVPLGERSIRYVKGVGPHRLSQLAQLGIRTVEDLCYYPPRRYEDRTRLMRIRDAIPGEAVTVRGRVLAKSLRRLRRNQTIFEAALGDGSGVIYGVWFNQPWRVVQPALPGAAAEGGR
;
A
#
# COMPACT_ATOMS: atom_id res chain seq x y z
N MET A 1 31.34 -20.40 20.97
CA MET A 1 29.91 -20.30 20.58
C MET A 1 29.89 -20.03 19.08
N ALA A 2 29.65 -21.06 18.26
CA ALA A 2 29.74 -20.95 16.80
C ALA A 2 28.66 -20.00 16.26
N GLN A 3 29.07 -19.03 15.44
CA GLN A 3 28.18 -18.08 14.79
C GLN A 3 27.34 -18.83 13.74
N VAL A 4 26.04 -19.00 13.97
CA VAL A 4 25.14 -19.58 12.95
C VAL A 4 25.13 -18.63 11.73
N PRO A 5 25.37 -19.16 10.51
CA PRO A 5 25.34 -18.38 9.28
C PRO A 5 23.97 -17.72 9.11
N LEU A 6 23.94 -16.52 8.49
CA LEU A 6 22.73 -15.69 8.42
C LEU A 6 21.54 -16.43 7.81
N GLY A 7 21.77 -17.30 6.81
CA GLY A 7 20.73 -18.07 6.11
C GLY A 7 19.93 -18.99 7.04
N GLU A 8 20.61 -19.73 7.91
CA GLU A 8 20.01 -20.71 8.82
C GLU A 8 19.35 -20.08 10.06
N ARG A 9 19.52 -18.77 10.26
CA ARG A 9 18.92 -18.09 11.41
C ARG A 9 17.40 -18.13 11.31
N SER A 10 16.77 -18.46 12.44
CA SER A 10 15.31 -18.38 12.53
C SER A 10 14.81 -16.97 12.23
N ILE A 11 13.75 -16.88 11.43
CA ILE A 11 13.15 -15.62 11.00
C ILE A 11 12.65 -14.74 12.15
N ARG A 12 12.45 -15.32 13.34
CA ARG A 12 12.05 -14.61 14.58
C ARG A 12 13.04 -13.52 15.01
N TYR A 13 14.29 -13.59 14.58
CA TYR A 13 15.32 -12.60 14.93
C TYR A 13 15.37 -11.43 13.93
N VAL A 14 14.57 -11.49 12.86
CA VAL A 14 14.46 -10.40 11.89
C VAL A 14 13.60 -9.28 12.46
N LYS A 15 14.12 -8.05 12.40
CA LYS A 15 13.41 -6.85 12.86
C LYS A 15 12.07 -6.73 12.13
N GLY A 16 10.99 -6.59 12.90
CA GLY A 16 9.63 -6.51 12.39
C GLY A 16 8.89 -7.84 12.27
N VAL A 17 9.51 -8.97 12.63
CA VAL A 17 8.84 -10.28 12.74
C VAL A 17 8.44 -10.53 14.20
N GLY A 18 7.23 -10.09 14.56
CA GLY A 18 6.61 -10.42 15.84
C GLY A 18 5.92 -11.79 15.83
N PRO A 19 5.38 -12.26 16.98
CA PRO A 19 4.76 -13.58 17.12
C PRO A 19 3.65 -13.86 16.09
N HIS A 20 2.84 -12.86 15.77
CA HIS A 20 1.77 -12.96 14.77
C HIS A 20 2.31 -13.11 13.34
N ARG A 21 3.36 -12.37 13.00
CA ARG A 21 3.98 -12.46 11.67
C ARG A 21 4.77 -13.77 11.55
N LEU A 22 5.36 -14.25 12.64
CA LEU A 22 6.04 -15.55 12.69
C LEU A 22 5.09 -16.70 12.40
N SER A 23 3.88 -16.71 12.97
CA SER A 23 2.88 -17.75 12.68
C SER A 23 2.40 -17.69 11.23
N GLN A 24 2.18 -16.50 10.67
CA GLN A 24 1.84 -16.32 9.25
C GLN A 24 2.95 -16.82 8.31
N LEU A 25 4.21 -16.49 8.61
CA LEU A 25 5.36 -16.97 7.84
C LEU A 25 5.54 -18.47 7.95
N ALA A 26 5.32 -19.06 9.13
CA ALA A 26 5.36 -20.51 9.32
C ALA A 26 4.28 -21.23 8.52
N GLN A 27 3.08 -20.66 8.38
CA GLN A 27 2.02 -21.19 7.51
C GLN A 27 2.41 -21.18 6.02
N LEU A 28 3.30 -20.26 5.61
CA LEU A 28 3.87 -20.20 4.27
C LEU A 28 5.13 -21.08 4.11
N GLY A 29 5.51 -21.84 5.13
CA GLY A 29 6.71 -22.68 5.13
C GLY A 29 8.02 -21.93 5.41
N ILE A 30 7.96 -20.64 5.73
CA ILE A 30 9.14 -19.79 5.94
C ILE A 30 9.56 -19.85 7.41
N ARG A 31 10.72 -20.46 7.69
CA ARG A 31 11.25 -20.63 9.06
C ARG A 31 12.59 -19.93 9.25
N THR A 32 13.38 -19.84 8.20
CA THR A 32 14.71 -19.26 8.20
C THR A 32 14.77 -17.96 7.37
N VAL A 33 15.88 -17.22 7.48
CA VAL A 33 16.12 -16.05 6.63
C VAL A 33 16.28 -16.47 5.17
N GLU A 34 16.89 -17.62 4.93
CA GLU A 34 17.07 -18.18 3.59
C GLU A 34 15.72 -18.48 2.91
N ASP A 35 14.79 -19.12 3.63
CA ASP A 35 13.44 -19.39 3.11
C ASP A 35 12.72 -18.11 2.66
N LEU A 36 12.92 -17.01 3.40
CA LEU A 36 12.31 -15.72 3.07
C LEU A 36 12.97 -15.10 1.82
N CYS A 37 14.29 -15.20 1.69
CA CYS A 37 15.02 -14.70 0.53
C CYS A 37 14.64 -15.45 -0.76
N TYR A 38 14.36 -16.75 -0.65
CA TYR A 38 13.90 -17.58 -1.77
C TYR A 38 12.38 -17.60 -1.95
N TYR A 39 11.63 -16.78 -1.22
CA TYR A 39 10.19 -16.62 -1.42
C TYR A 39 9.92 -15.40 -2.32
N PRO A 40 9.85 -15.56 -3.66
CA PRO A 40 9.65 -14.44 -4.56
C PRO A 40 8.26 -13.82 -4.37
N PRO A 41 8.12 -12.51 -4.63
CA PRO A 41 6.82 -11.86 -4.60
C PRO A 41 5.91 -12.45 -5.68
N ARG A 42 4.63 -12.64 -5.33
CA ARG A 42 3.61 -13.17 -6.27
C ARG A 42 3.41 -12.29 -7.51
N ARG A 43 3.59 -10.98 -7.35
CA ARG A 43 3.44 -9.99 -8.42
C ARG A 43 4.42 -8.85 -8.17
N TYR A 44 5.15 -8.48 -9.21
CA TYR A 44 5.87 -7.22 -9.26
C TYR A 44 4.93 -6.13 -9.76
N GLU A 45 4.68 -5.11 -8.95
CA GLU A 45 3.96 -3.91 -9.37
C GLU A 45 4.94 -2.84 -9.79
N ASP A 46 4.99 -2.55 -11.09
CA ASP A 46 5.77 -1.44 -11.62
C ASP A 46 5.00 -0.13 -11.44
N ARG A 47 5.47 0.71 -10.51
CA ARG A 47 4.89 2.04 -10.20
C ARG A 47 5.63 3.19 -10.88
N THR A 48 6.54 2.90 -11.81
CA THR A 48 7.30 3.94 -12.53
C THR A 48 6.46 4.63 -13.61
N ARG A 49 5.45 3.93 -14.14
CA ARG A 49 4.56 4.43 -15.20
C ARG A 49 3.44 5.27 -14.62
N LEU A 50 3.71 6.55 -14.45
CA LEU A 50 2.70 7.54 -14.08
C LEU A 50 1.90 7.93 -15.33
N MET A 51 0.57 7.79 -15.23
CA MET A 51 -0.35 8.22 -16.27
C MET A 51 -1.13 9.46 -15.80
N ARG A 52 -1.54 10.30 -16.76
CA ARG A 52 -2.46 11.40 -16.47
C ARG A 52 -3.87 10.85 -16.28
N ILE A 53 -4.67 11.52 -15.46
CA ILE A 53 -6.04 11.10 -15.15
C ILE A 53 -6.90 11.04 -16.43
N ARG A 54 -6.74 11.99 -17.35
CA ARG A 54 -7.51 12.00 -18.62
C ARG A 54 -7.24 10.80 -19.53
N ASP A 55 -6.09 10.17 -19.40
CA ASP A 55 -5.67 9.04 -20.23
C ASP A 55 -6.04 7.70 -19.56
N ALA A 56 -6.70 7.74 -18.39
CA ALA A 56 -7.15 6.57 -17.66
C ALA A 56 -8.24 5.78 -18.39
N ILE A 57 -7.94 4.52 -18.66
CA ILE A 57 -8.88 3.57 -19.26
C ILE A 57 -9.65 2.86 -18.14
N PRO A 58 -11.00 2.93 -18.13
CA PRO A 58 -11.81 2.20 -17.15
C PRO A 58 -11.53 0.69 -17.20
N GLY A 59 -11.34 0.08 -16.02
CA GLY A 59 -11.08 -1.35 -15.88
C GLY A 59 -9.59 -1.72 -15.81
N GLU A 60 -8.67 -0.79 -16.09
CA GLU A 60 -7.24 -1.02 -15.96
C GLU A 60 -6.68 -0.56 -14.60
N ALA A 61 -5.67 -1.27 -14.12
CA ALA A 61 -4.90 -0.86 -12.95
C ALA A 61 -3.88 0.20 -13.36
N VAL A 62 -4.17 1.46 -13.05
CA VAL A 62 -3.35 2.61 -13.43
C VAL A 62 -2.69 3.26 -12.21
N THR A 63 -1.49 3.83 -12.41
CA THR A 63 -0.82 4.63 -11.39
C THR A 63 -0.91 6.10 -11.78
N VAL A 64 -1.54 6.92 -10.95
CA VAL A 64 -1.72 8.37 -11.19
C VAL A 64 -1.10 9.17 -10.05
N ARG A 65 -0.61 10.38 -10.36
CA ARG A 65 -0.10 11.34 -9.37
C ARG A 65 -0.91 12.63 -9.48
N GLY A 66 -1.44 13.10 -8.35
CA GLY A 66 -2.23 14.32 -8.30
C GLY A 66 -2.34 14.87 -6.88
N ARG A 67 -3.03 16.00 -6.75
CA ARG A 67 -3.37 16.64 -5.48
C ARG A 67 -4.73 16.14 -5.02
N VAL A 68 -4.87 15.88 -3.72
CA VAL A 68 -6.17 15.59 -3.12
C VAL A 68 -6.97 16.90 -3.07
N LEU A 69 -8.07 16.96 -3.81
CA LEU A 69 -8.95 18.12 -3.87
C LEU A 69 -9.99 18.09 -2.74
N ALA A 70 -10.52 16.91 -2.43
CA ALA A 70 -11.53 16.74 -1.39
C ALA A 70 -11.44 15.34 -0.77
N LYS A 71 -11.88 15.21 0.48
CA LYS A 71 -12.08 13.93 1.18
C LYS A 71 -13.49 13.92 1.77
N SER A 72 -14.15 12.78 1.71
CA SER A 72 -15.49 12.56 2.27
C SER A 72 -15.53 11.22 2.99
N LEU A 73 -16.22 11.17 4.13
CA LEU A 73 -16.51 9.94 4.84
C LEU A 73 -18.03 9.82 4.99
N ARG A 74 -18.62 8.84 4.31
CA ARG A 74 -20.04 8.52 4.40
C ARG A 74 -20.21 7.29 5.28
N ARG A 75 -21.00 7.43 6.35
CA ARG A 75 -21.46 6.29 7.15
C ARG A 75 -22.74 5.76 6.54
N LEU A 76 -22.74 4.49 6.16
CA LEU A 76 -23.90 3.78 5.65
C LEU A 76 -24.68 3.12 6.80
N ARG A 77 -25.86 2.58 6.48
CA ARG A 77 -26.64 1.74 7.40
C ARG A 77 -25.82 0.47 7.73
N ARG A 78 -26.02 -0.10 8.92
CA ARG A 78 -25.32 -1.32 9.41
C ARG A 78 -23.80 -1.19 9.64
N ASN A 79 -23.34 -0.05 10.17
CA ASN A 79 -21.93 0.16 10.56
C ASN A 79 -20.92 0.07 9.41
N GLN A 80 -21.37 0.23 8.16
CA GLN A 80 -20.51 0.31 7.00
C GLN A 80 -20.05 1.75 6.78
N THR A 81 -18.84 1.93 6.26
CA THR A 81 -18.32 3.26 5.93
C THR A 81 -17.76 3.29 4.52
N ILE A 82 -17.88 4.41 3.84
CA ILE A 82 -17.29 4.66 2.53
C ILE A 82 -16.45 5.92 2.68
N PHE A 83 -15.14 5.77 2.52
CA PHE A 83 -14.22 6.89 2.41
C PHE A 83 -13.98 7.16 0.93
N GLU A 84 -14.15 8.41 0.52
CA GLU A 84 -13.96 8.88 -0.85
C GLU A 84 -12.95 10.01 -0.86
N ALA A 85 -12.00 9.98 -1.79
CA ALA A 85 -11.08 11.08 -2.01
C ALA A 85 -11.06 11.47 -3.49
N ALA A 86 -11.29 12.75 -3.77
CA ALA A 86 -11.15 13.31 -5.10
C ALA A 86 -9.68 13.71 -5.33
N LEU A 87 -9.08 13.18 -6.39
CA LEU A 87 -7.71 13.47 -6.79
C LEU A 87 -7.72 14.21 -8.13
N GLY A 88 -7.00 15.32 -8.23
CA GLY A 88 -6.85 16.07 -9.49
C GLY A 88 -5.39 16.29 -9.84
N ASP A 89 -5.05 16.14 -11.12
CA ASP A 89 -3.69 16.34 -11.66
C ASP A 89 -3.61 17.51 -12.67
N GLY A 90 -4.69 18.30 -12.76
CA GLY A 90 -4.86 19.38 -13.73
C GLY A 90 -5.39 18.91 -15.09
N SER A 91 -5.33 17.62 -15.41
CA SER A 91 -5.91 17.04 -16.63
C SER A 91 -7.33 16.50 -16.43
N GLY A 92 -7.67 16.12 -15.19
CA GLY A 92 -8.98 15.61 -14.83
C GLY A 92 -9.11 15.38 -13.32
N VAL A 93 -10.23 14.79 -12.92
CA VAL A 93 -10.51 14.40 -11.53
C VAL A 93 -10.89 12.93 -11.50
N ILE A 94 -10.27 12.17 -10.58
CA ILE A 94 -10.61 10.77 -10.30
C ILE A 94 -10.97 10.59 -8.83
N TYR A 95 -11.88 9.67 -8.57
CA TYR A 95 -12.33 9.35 -7.21
C TYR A 95 -11.73 8.03 -6.75
N GLY A 96 -10.97 8.06 -5.65
CA GLY A 96 -10.60 6.87 -4.91
C GLY A 96 -11.68 6.55 -3.89
N VAL A 97 -12.21 5.32 -3.92
CA VAL A 97 -13.27 4.86 -3.01
C VAL A 97 -12.76 3.68 -2.19
N TRP A 98 -12.85 3.79 -0.86
CA TRP A 98 -12.46 2.75 0.08
C TRP A 98 -13.62 2.38 0.98
N PHE A 99 -14.00 1.11 0.96
CA PHE A 99 -15.05 0.55 1.81
C PHE A 99 -14.49 0.13 3.17
N ASN A 100 -15.21 0.48 4.24
CA ASN A 100 -14.94 0.14 5.63
C ASN A 100 -13.57 0.57 6.16
N GLN A 101 -13.02 1.68 5.65
CA GLN A 101 -11.71 2.20 6.05
C GLN A 101 -11.80 3.64 6.59
N PRO A 102 -12.52 3.89 7.71
CA PRO A 102 -12.77 5.23 8.23
C PRO A 102 -11.51 5.94 8.77
N TRP A 103 -10.46 5.18 9.13
CA TRP A 103 -9.19 5.73 9.61
C TRP A 103 -8.41 6.54 8.55
N ARG A 104 -8.77 6.43 7.27
CA ARG A 104 -8.14 7.20 6.17
C ARG A 104 -8.43 8.70 6.23
N VAL A 105 -9.43 9.13 6.99
CA VAL A 105 -9.72 10.55 7.22
C VAL A 105 -8.55 11.25 7.90
N VAL A 106 -7.94 10.60 8.89
CA VAL A 106 -6.84 11.15 9.70
C VAL A 106 -5.48 10.92 9.03
N GLN A 107 -5.42 10.05 8.01
CA GLN A 107 -4.16 9.76 7.33
C GLN A 107 -3.69 11.01 6.55
N PRO A 108 -2.55 11.61 6.93
CA PRO A 108 -1.96 12.68 6.14
C PRO A 108 -1.60 12.11 4.77
N ALA A 109 -1.65 12.96 3.73
CA ALA A 109 -0.98 12.61 2.49
C ALA A 109 0.48 12.29 2.84
N LEU A 110 1.01 11.18 2.31
CA LEU A 110 2.37 10.75 2.61
C LEU A 110 3.33 11.94 2.41
N PRO A 111 4.24 12.23 3.36
CA PRO A 111 5.26 13.25 3.15
C PRO A 111 6.05 12.89 1.89
N GLY A 112 6.08 13.80 0.92
CA GLY A 112 6.64 13.55 -0.42
C GLY A 112 5.61 13.46 -1.55
N ALA A 113 4.31 13.55 -1.27
CA ALA A 113 3.30 13.93 -2.26
C ALA A 113 3.52 15.42 -2.63
N ALA A 114 4.60 15.70 -3.37
CA ALA A 114 5.07 17.05 -3.60
C ALA A 114 3.96 17.87 -4.26
N ALA A 115 3.52 18.88 -3.53
CA ALA A 115 3.06 20.13 -4.07
C ALA A 115 4.23 20.75 -4.85
N GLU A 116 4.38 20.37 -6.10
CA GLU A 116 5.15 21.16 -7.07
C GLU A 116 4.18 21.67 -8.13
N GLY A 117 4.32 22.96 -8.45
CA GLY A 117 3.60 23.65 -9.51
C GLY A 117 2.54 24.61 -8.99
N GLY A 118 3.00 25.70 -8.37
CA GLY A 118 2.34 26.99 -8.52
C GLY A 118 2.96 27.70 -9.71
N ARG A 119 2.13 28.02 -10.70
CA ARG A 119 1.87 29.33 -11.31
C ARG A 119 0.96 29.11 -12.52
#